data_AF-A0A5C1AAU4-F1
#
_entry.id   AF-A0A5C1AAU4-F1
#
_cell.length_a   1.000
_cell.length_b   1.000
_cell.length_c   1.000
_cell.angle_alpha   90.00
_cell.angle_beta   90.00
_cell.angle_gamma   90.00
#
_symmetry.space_group_name_H-M   'P 1'
#
loop_
_entity.id
_entity.type
_entity.pdbx_description
1 polymer ?
#
loop_
_entity_poly.entity_id
_entity_poly.type
_entity_poly.pdbx_seq_one_letter_code
_entity_poly.pdbx_strand_id
1 'polypeptide(L)' 'MFADRYERGSVLITSNLPFGEWGTIFQGERMTAALLDRLTHRCHIYEMNGESYRFRESMKSKADKATKPKK' A
#
# COMPACT_ATOMS: atom_id res chain seq x y z
N MET A 1 -10.38 -16.56 0.95
CA MET A 1 -9.06 -16.19 0.38
C MET A 1 -7.99 -15.92 1.45
N PHE A 2 -8.10 -14.89 2.30
CA PHE A 2 -7.07 -14.60 3.32
C PHE A 2 -6.99 -15.70 4.39
N ALA A 3 -8.13 -16.17 4.89
CA ALA A 3 -8.20 -17.26 5.85
C ALA A 3 -7.64 -18.58 5.29
N ASP A 4 -7.84 -18.86 4.00
CA ASP A 4 -7.35 -20.08 3.34
C ASP A 4 -5.83 -20.11 3.16
N ARG A 5 -5.18 -18.93 3.19
CA ARG A 5 -3.72 -18.79 3.07
C ARG A 5 -3.02 -18.77 4.43
N TYR A 6 -3.76 -18.48 5.51
CA TYR A 6 -3.20 -18.40 6.86
C TYR A 6 -2.49 -19.72 7.20
N GLU A 7 -1.20 -19.64 7.52
CA GLU A 7 -0.28 -20.76 7.81
C GLU A 7 -0.03 -21.75 6.66
N ARG A 8 -0.57 -21.49 5.47
CA ARG A 8 -0.43 -22.35 4.28
C ARG A 8 0.40 -21.72 3.15
N GLY A 9 0.63 -20.41 3.19
CA GLY A 9 1.53 -19.72 2.27
C GLY A 9 1.70 -18.24 2.60
N SER A 10 2.77 -17.63 2.07
CA SER A 10 3.06 -16.21 2.27
C SER A 10 2.11 -15.32 1.46
N VAL A 11 1.77 -14.16 2.02
CA VAL A 11 0.92 -13.14 1.37
C VAL A 11 1.61 -11.78 1.50
N LEU A 12 1.73 -11.05 0.38
CA LEU A 12 2.12 -9.65 0.37
C LEU A 12 0.89 -8.78 0.18
N ILE A 13 0.72 -7.77 1.03
CA ILE A 13 -0.38 -6.81 0.96
C ILE A 13 0.21 -5.41 0.91
N THR A 14 -0.27 -4.60 -0.02
CA THR A 14 0.07 -3.17 -0.12
C THR A 14 -1.20 -2.36 0.10
N SER A 15 -1.15 -1.42 1.04
CA SER A 15 -2.26 -0.50 1.32
C SER A 15 -1.71 0.91 1.46
N ASN A 16 -2.45 1.88 0.92
CA ASN A 16 -2.22 3.30 1.16
C ASN A 16 -2.99 3.83 2.40
N LEU A 17 -3.80 2.98 3.03
CA LEU A 17 -4.56 3.30 4.24
C LEU A 17 -3.97 2.60 5.46
N PRO A 18 -3.89 3.29 6.62
CA PRO A 18 -3.47 2.68 7.88
C PRO A 18 -4.49 1.64 8.36
N PHE A 19 -4.07 0.68 9.18
CA PHE A 19 -4.94 -0.41 9.63
C PHE A 19 -6.21 0.05 10.34
N GLY A 20 -6.17 1.19 11.05
CA GLY A 20 -7.36 1.76 11.70
C GLY A 20 -8.48 2.13 10.72
N GLU A 21 -8.14 2.44 9.47
CA GLU A 21 -9.11 2.81 8.43
C GLU A 21 -9.62 1.60 7.63
N TRP A 22 -9.06 0.40 7.83
CA TRP A 22 -9.47 -0.79 7.10
C TRP A 22 -10.91 -1.22 7.41
N GLY A 23 -11.48 -0.77 8.52
CA GLY A 23 -12.89 -0.96 8.84
C GLY A 23 -13.85 -0.36 7.81
N THR A 24 -13.40 0.62 7.02
CA THR A 24 -14.17 1.20 5.92
C THR A 24 -14.16 0.33 4.65
N ILE A 25 -13.12 -0.49 4.49
CA ILE A 25 -12.90 -1.34 3.31
C ILE A 25 -13.57 -2.70 3.51
N PHE A 26 -13.40 -3.27 4.70
CA PHE A 26 -13.96 -4.57 5.05
C PHE A 26 -15.31 -4.38 5.75
N GLN A 27 -16.33 -5.10 5.29
CA GLN A 27 -17.69 -4.98 5.81
C GLN A 27 -17.78 -5.51 7.25
N GLY A 28 -17.63 -4.61 8.22
CA GLY A 28 -17.84 -4.88 9.64
C GLY A 28 -16.55 -4.91 10.45
N GLU A 29 -16.50 -4.05 11.47
CA GLU A 29 -15.36 -3.86 12.37
C GLU A 29 -14.83 -5.16 13.00
N ARG A 30 -15.74 -6.07 13.38
CA ARG A 30 -15.38 -7.38 13.94
C ARG A 30 -14.65 -8.27 12.94
N MET A 31 -15.06 -8.25 11.67
CA MET A 31 -14.39 -9.04 10.63
C MET A 31 -13.01 -8.46 10.30
N THR A 32 -12.91 -7.13 10.23
CA THR A 32 -11.63 -6.44 10.03
C THR A 32 -10.66 -6.75 11.16
N ALA A 33 -11.10 -6.68 12.41
CA ALA A 33 -10.27 -7.00 13.57
C ALA A 33 -9.77 -8.45 13.52
N ALA A 34 -10.66 -9.42 13.23
CA ALA A 34 -10.27 -10.83 13.11
C ALA A 34 -9.34 -11.11 11.91
N LEU A 35 -9.45 -10.34 10.83
CA LEU A 35 -8.53 -10.42 9.69
C LEU A 35 -7.16 -9.83 10.04
N LEU A 36 -7.15 -8.65 10.64
CA LEU A 36 -5.92 -7.97 11.07
C LEU A 36 -5.14 -8.84 12.06
N ASP A 37 -5.81 -9.42 13.06
CA ASP A 37 -5.21 -10.35 14.02
C ASP A 37 -4.44 -11.49 13.33
N ARG A 38 -5.05 -12.14 12.33
CA ARG A 38 -4.41 -13.22 11.56
C ARG A 38 -3.25 -12.72 10.69
N LEU A 39 -3.38 -11.53 10.09
CA LEU A 39 -2.34 -10.97 9.25
C LEU A 39 -1.14 -10.49 10.07
N THR A 40 -1.36 -9.92 11.26
CA THR A 40 -0.30 -9.33 12.07
C THR A 40 0.44 -10.35 12.92
N HIS A 41 -0.15 -11.52 13.19
CA HIS A 41 0.46 -12.57 14.01
C HIS A 41 1.86 -13.02 13.51
N ARG A 42 2.06 -13.14 12.19
CA ARG A 42 3.37 -13.47 11.59
C ARG A 42 3.62 -12.63 10.34
N CYS A 43 3.95 -11.36 10.52
CA CYS A 43 4.25 -10.46 9.41
C CYS A 43 5.46 -9.56 9.63
N HIS A 44 5.89 -8.95 8.53
CA HIS A 44 6.77 -7.80 8.53
C HIS A 44 5.99 -6.61 7.96
N ILE A 45 5.92 -5.52 8.71
CA ILE A 45 5.27 -4.28 8.28
C ILE A 45 6.35 -3.36 7.73
N TYR A 46 6.17 -2.95 6.47
CA TYR A 46 7.02 -1.97 5.82
C TYR A 46 6.24 -0.67 5.61
N GLU A 47 6.61 0.36 6.36
CA GLU A 47 6.02 1.68 6.22
C GLU A 47 6.72 2.45 5.08
N MET A 48 5.95 2.84 4.06
CA MET A 48 6.48 3.49 2.86
C MET A 48 6.26 5.00 2.94
N ASN A 49 7.19 5.72 3.56
CA ASN A 49 7.14 7.18 3.75
C ASN A 49 7.92 7.97 2.68
N GLY A 50 8.04 7.43 1.48
CA GLY A 50 8.80 8.03 0.38
C GLY A 50 7.98 8.96 -0.51
N GLU A 51 8.66 9.82 -1.26
CA GLU A 51 8.01 10.59 -2.32
C GLU A 51 7.43 9.68 -3.40
N SER A 52 6.29 10.09 -3.96
CA SER A 52 5.68 9.38 -5.08
C SER A 52 6.64 9.32 -6.25
N TYR A 53 6.97 8.10 -6.68
CA TYR A 53 7.81 7.88 -7.86
C TYR A 53 7.22 8.56 -9.10
N ARG A 54 5.88 8.50 -9.24
CA ARG A 54 5.13 9.13 -10.34
C ARG A 54 5.29 10.66 -10.32
N PHE A 55 5.28 11.27 -9.13
CA PHE A 55 5.50 12.71 -9.00
C PHE A 55 6.92 13.09 -9.44
N ARG A 56 7.93 12.36 -8.98
CA ARG A 56 9.33 12.57 -9.35
C ARG A 56 9.56 12.47 -10.86
N GLU A 57 8.98 11.47 -11.51
CA GLU A 57 9.04 11.34 -12.98
C GLU A 57 8.36 12.51 -13.68
N SER A 58 7.20 12.96 -13.19
CA SER A 58 6.50 14.11 -13.78
C SER A 58 7.31 15.40 -13.70
N MET A 59 8.03 15.62 -12.58
CA MET A 59 8.93 16.76 -12.40
C MET A 59 10.13 16.68 -13.34
N LYS A 60 10.74 15.50 -13.49
CA LYS A 60 11.85 15.29 -14.42
C LYS A 60 11.45 15.58 -15.87
N SER A 61 10.30 15.06 -16.30
CA SER A 61 9.79 15.32 -17.66
C SER A 61 9.50 16.80 -17.90
N LYS A 62 8.99 17.54 -16.90
CA LYS A 62 8.78 18.99 -17.00
C LYS A 62 10.10 19.74 -17.12
N ALA A 63 11.11 19.36 -16.34
CA ALA A 63 12.46 19.94 -16.43
C ALA A 63 13.06 19.72 -17.83
N ASP A 64 13.00 18.49 -18.35
CA ASP A 64 13.51 18.15 -19.69
C ASP A 64 12.83 18.94 -20.82
N LYS A 65 11.55 19.29 -20.64
CA LYS A 65 10.80 20.13 -21.59
C LYS A 65 11.14 21.62 -21.49
N ALA A 66 11.52 22.10 -20.31
CA ALA A 66 11.94 23.49 -20.12
C ALA A 66 13.34 23.77 -20.71
N THR A 67 14.21 22.75 -20.75
CA THR A 67 15.59 22.88 -21.28
C THR A 67 15.68 22.72 -22.80
N LYS A 68 14.66 22.15 -23.47
CA LYS A 68 14.65 22.07 -24.94
C LYS A 68 14.28 23.44 -25.53
N PRO A 69 15.11 24.01 -26.43
CA PRO A 69 14.78 25.27 -27.08
C PRO A 69 13.49 25.10 -27.89
N LYS A 70 12.55 26.05 -27.74
CA LYS A 70 11.38 26.13 -28.61
C LYS A 70 11.88 26.31 -30.04
N LYS A 71 11.55 25.33 -30.89
CA LYS A 71 11.82 25.37 -32.31
C LYS A 71 10.97 26.44 -32.98
#